data_AF-A0A3L6FD33-F1
#
_entry.id   AF-A0A3L6FD33-F1
#
_cell.length_a   1.000
_cell.length_b   1.000
_cell.length_c   1.000
_cell.angle_alpha   90.00
_cell.angle_beta   90.00
_cell.angle_gamma   90.00
#
_symmetry.space_group_name_H-M   'P 1'
#
loop_
_entity.id
_entity.type
_entity.pdbx_description
1 polymer ?
#
loop_
_entity_poly.entity_id
_entity_poly.type
_entity_poly.pdbx_seq_one_letter_code
_entity_poly.pdbx_strand_id
1 'polypeptide(L)'
;MAKMWSSMYRHHRSQFLIISGIRGFEIPPIPRETTDSHYIQTCELRDIVREWHTQFEKLMDNQKAYIRALNAWLKLNLIPIESNIKEKVSSPPRLVDPPIKHLLHAWHDELERLPIELAKTAIKTFAEVISTIVHLQEEEVNLRRRCDETRRDLNRKKAQFEDWHQKYLERQTAETQNIDPVEDRKRTIEELEIRLREEEGHHLRHARQVREKSLANLRTHLPELFRNMSDFAYFCKDMYNNLRKTAALSKDEV
;
A
#
# COMPACT_ATOMS: atom_id res chain seq x y z
N MET A 1 -21.54 -4.66 15.00
CA MET A 1 -20.69 -3.56 14.50
C MET A 1 -19.91 -2.82 15.59
N ALA A 2 -20.53 -2.32 16.68
CA ALA A 2 -19.83 -1.57 17.74
C ALA A 2 -18.56 -2.26 18.31
N LYS A 3 -18.64 -3.55 18.65
CA LYS A 3 -17.49 -4.33 19.15
C LYS A 3 -16.35 -4.42 18.12
N MET A 4 -16.67 -4.66 16.85
CA MET A 4 -15.70 -4.74 15.75
C MET A 4 -14.94 -3.42 15.59
N TRP A 5 -15.66 -2.29 15.48
CA TRP A 5 -15.05 -0.97 15.33
C TRP A 5 -14.28 -0.54 16.58
N SER A 6 -14.70 -0.95 17.77
CA SER A 6 -13.91 -0.75 18.99
C SER A 6 -12.58 -1.50 18.94
N SER A 7 -12.54 -2.70 18.37
CA SER A 7 -11.30 -3.45 18.17
C SER A 7 -10.42 -2.76 17.13
N MET A 8 -10.98 -2.39 15.97
CA MET A 8 -10.26 -1.67 14.90
C MET A 8 -9.63 -0.39 15.43
N TYR A 9 -10.39 0.41 16.17
CA TYR A 9 -9.88 1.64 16.80
C TYR A 9 -8.68 1.36 17.70
N ARG A 10 -8.77 0.36 18.57
CA ARG A 10 -7.67 0.00 19.47
C ARG A 10 -6.40 -0.39 18.71
N HIS A 11 -6.53 -1.18 17.64
CA HIS A 11 -5.40 -1.61 16.84
C HIS A 11 -4.77 -0.45 16.04
N HIS A 12 -5.57 0.34 15.32
CA HIS A 12 -5.05 1.48 14.57
C HIS A 12 -4.47 2.57 15.48
N ARG A 13 -5.07 2.80 16.65
CA ARG A 13 -4.51 3.73 17.64
C ARG A 13 -3.16 3.23 18.16
N SER A 14 -3.03 1.94 18.44
CA SER A 14 -1.75 1.35 18.87
C SER A 14 -0.69 1.47 17.78
N GLN A 15 -1.02 1.14 16.53
CA GLN A 15 -0.12 1.29 15.37
C GLN A 15 0.33 2.75 15.21
N PHE A 16 -0.61 3.70 15.30
CA PHE A 16 -0.32 5.13 15.25
C PHE A 16 0.68 5.56 16.33
N LEU A 17 0.47 5.13 17.59
CA LEU A 17 1.36 5.48 18.70
C LEU A 17 2.77 4.89 18.52
N ILE A 18 2.86 3.62 18.11
CA ILE A 18 4.14 2.96 17.86
C ILE A 18 4.93 3.72 16.78
N ILE A 19 4.30 4.01 15.65
CA ILE A 19 4.97 4.65 14.50
C ILE A 19 5.32 6.10 14.80
N SER A 20 4.48 6.80 15.56
CA SER A 20 4.78 8.16 16.02
C SER A 20 6.01 8.18 16.93
N GLY A 21 6.18 7.17 17.79
CA GLY A 21 7.38 7.00 18.60
C GLY A 21 8.64 6.67 17.79
N ILE A 22 8.50 5.91 16.70
CA ILE A 22 9.61 5.51 15.83
C ILE A 22 10.24 6.72 15.09
N ARG A 23 9.49 7.80 14.85
CA ARG A 23 10.04 9.02 14.21
C ARG A 23 11.24 9.63 14.95
N GLY A 24 11.33 9.42 16.27
CA GLY A 24 12.45 9.93 17.08
C GLY A 24 13.74 9.11 16.97
N PHE A 25 13.72 7.95 16.32
CA PHE A 25 14.90 7.10 16.18
C PHE A 25 15.69 7.46 14.91
N GLU A 26 16.94 7.89 15.12
CA GLU A 26 17.94 7.94 14.06
C GLU A 26 18.36 6.52 13.73
N ILE A 27 18.06 6.08 12.51
CA ILE A 27 18.58 4.83 11.99
C ILE A 27 19.91 5.18 11.34
N PRO A 28 21.04 4.58 11.77
CA PRO A 28 22.31 4.78 11.11
C PRO A 28 22.14 4.49 9.61
N PRO A 29 22.73 5.29 8.71
CA PRO A 29 22.68 5.01 7.28
C PRO A 29 23.53 3.77 7.02
N ILE A 30 22.94 2.59 7.20
CA ILE A 30 23.57 1.33 6.81
C ILE A 30 23.39 1.26 5.28
N PRO A 31 24.47 1.30 4.49
CA PRO A 31 24.37 1.11 3.05
C PRO A 31 23.91 -0.32 2.82
N ARG A 32 22.62 -0.49 2.55
CA ARG A 32 22.02 -1.77 2.20
C ARG A 32 21.32 -1.60 0.87
N GLU A 33 21.80 -2.34 -0.11
CA GLU A 33 21.18 -2.44 -1.42
C GLU A 33 19.78 -3.10 -1.32
N THR A 34 18.96 -2.85 -2.32
CA THR A 34 17.67 -3.51 -2.52
C THR A 34 17.92 -4.85 -3.18
N THR A 35 17.77 -5.95 -2.44
CA THR A 35 17.82 -7.31 -2.99
C THR A 35 16.55 -7.59 -3.80
N ASP A 36 16.58 -8.61 -4.67
CA ASP A 36 15.36 -9.04 -5.38
C ASP A 36 14.24 -9.43 -4.38
N SER A 37 14.61 -10.01 -3.23
CA SER A 37 13.65 -10.30 -2.15
C SER A 37 13.03 -9.03 -1.55
N HIS A 38 13.82 -7.97 -1.30
CA HIS A 38 13.28 -6.69 -0.81
C HIS A 38 12.31 -6.07 -1.82
N TYR A 39 12.65 -6.12 -3.11
CA TYR A 39 11.81 -5.61 -4.19
C TYR A 39 10.48 -6.37 -4.27
N ILE A 40 10.51 -7.70 -4.24
CA ILE A 40 9.31 -8.55 -4.27
C ILE A 40 8.41 -8.25 -3.06
N GLN A 41 8.98 -8.19 -1.85
CA GLN A 41 8.21 -7.88 -0.63
C GLN A 41 7.55 -6.49 -0.70
N THR A 42 8.22 -5.51 -1.30
CA THR A 42 7.65 -4.17 -1.47
C THR A 42 6.53 -4.17 -2.51
N CYS A 43 6.65 -4.96 -3.57
CA CYS A 43 5.55 -5.18 -4.54
C CYS A 43 4.34 -5.84 -3.87
N GLU A 44 4.55 -6.89 -3.08
CA GLU A 44 3.49 -7.56 -2.33
C GLU A 44 2.80 -6.59 -1.36
N LEU A 45 3.57 -5.76 -0.64
CA LEU A 45 3.01 -4.73 0.23
C LEU A 45 2.12 -3.76 -0.55
N ARG A 46 2.58 -3.28 -1.72
CA ARG A 46 1.78 -2.39 -2.59
C ARG A 46 0.45 -3.04 -2.94
N ASP A 47 0.49 -4.30 -3.34
CA ASP A 47 -0.70 -5.01 -3.83
C ASP A 47 -1.68 -5.29 -2.69
N ILE A 48 -1.18 -5.63 -1.49
CA ILE A 48 -2.00 -5.76 -0.27
C ILE A 48 -2.67 -4.42 0.10
N VAL A 49 -1.94 -3.29 0.03
CA VAL A 49 -2.52 -1.98 0.36
C VAL A 49 -3.57 -1.54 -0.67
N ARG A 50 -3.35 -1.83 -1.96
CA ARG A 50 -4.35 -1.60 -3.02
C ARG A 50 -5.60 -2.44 -2.80
N GLU A 51 -5.43 -3.72 -2.48
CA GLU A 51 -6.54 -4.60 -2.17
C GLU A 51 -7.30 -4.12 -0.93
N TRP A 52 -6.58 -3.69 0.11
CA TRP A 52 -7.20 -3.11 1.30
C TRP A 52 -8.04 -1.87 0.95
N HIS A 53 -7.55 -0.96 0.10
CA HIS A 53 -8.33 0.18 -0.37
C HIS A 53 -9.64 -0.26 -1.06
N THR A 54 -9.55 -1.19 -2.01
CA THR A 54 -10.70 -1.70 -2.76
C THR A 54 -11.71 -2.42 -1.85
N GLN A 55 -11.24 -3.24 -0.90
CA GLN A 55 -12.12 -3.95 0.03
C GLN A 55 -12.76 -3.01 1.05
N PHE A 56 -12.05 -1.96 1.48
CA PHE A 56 -12.60 -0.93 2.34
C PHE A 56 -13.72 -0.16 1.64
N GLU A 57 -13.52 0.24 0.38
CA GLU A 57 -14.54 0.89 -0.44
C GLU A 57 -15.79 0.01 -0.57
N LYS A 58 -15.62 -1.26 -1.00
CA LYS A 58 -16.72 -2.23 -1.11
C LYS A 58 -17.46 -2.40 0.22
N LEU A 59 -16.76 -2.49 1.34
CA LEU A 59 -17.37 -2.65 2.66
C LEU A 59 -18.29 -1.45 2.98
N MET A 60 -17.83 -0.23 2.74
CA MET A 60 -18.59 0.97 3.07
C MET A 60 -19.77 1.17 2.12
N ASP A 61 -19.58 0.93 0.82
CA ASP A 61 -20.65 1.04 -0.18
C ASP A 61 -21.76 0.02 0.07
N ASN A 62 -21.38 -1.23 0.36
CA ASN A 62 -22.36 -2.28 0.68
C ASN A 62 -23.12 -1.98 1.98
N GLN A 63 -22.46 -1.42 3.01
CA GLN A 63 -23.16 -0.99 4.23
C GLN A 63 -24.19 0.11 3.94
N LYS A 64 -23.81 1.14 3.18
CA LYS A 64 -24.74 2.21 2.79
C LYS A 64 -25.89 1.67 1.94
N ALA A 65 -25.60 0.86 0.93
CA ALA A 65 -26.59 0.26 0.05
C ALA A 65 -27.59 -0.60 0.82
N TYR A 66 -27.11 -1.42 1.77
CA TYR A 66 -27.96 -2.25 2.61
C TYR A 66 -28.94 -1.42 3.45
N ILE A 67 -28.47 -0.36 4.11
CA ILE A 67 -29.34 0.51 4.92
C ILE A 67 -30.32 1.31 4.06
N ARG A 68 -29.91 1.76 2.86
CA ARG A 68 -30.82 2.40 1.90
C ARG A 68 -31.92 1.43 1.45
N ALA A 69 -31.56 0.18 1.14
CA ALA A 69 -32.51 -0.86 0.75
C ALA A 69 -33.51 -1.17 1.88
N LEU A 70 -33.06 -1.28 3.12
CA LEU A 70 -33.94 -1.48 4.28
C LEU A 70 -34.92 -0.31 4.48
N ASN A 71 -34.45 0.93 4.34
CA ASN A 71 -35.32 2.10 4.44
C ASN A 71 -36.35 2.16 3.29
N ALA A 72 -35.95 1.82 2.07
CA ALA A 72 -36.87 1.73 0.93
C ALA A 72 -37.92 0.63 1.13
N TRP A 73 -37.49 -0.55 1.59
CA TRP A 73 -38.38 -1.64 1.95
C TRP A 73 -39.38 -1.22 3.02
N LEU A 74 -38.93 -0.55 4.09
CA LEU A 74 -39.81 -0.07 5.15
C LEU A 74 -40.87 0.89 4.60
N LYS A 75 -40.48 1.85 3.75
CA LYS A 75 -41.42 2.79 3.13
C LYS A 75 -42.52 2.08 2.33
N LEU A 76 -42.16 1.05 1.55
CA LEU A 76 -43.13 0.28 0.76
C LEU A 76 -44.11 -0.51 1.63
N ASN A 77 -43.68 -1.01 2.79
CA ASN A 77 -44.53 -1.77 3.71
C ASN A 77 -45.38 -0.87 4.62
N LEU A 78 -45.10 0.44 4.68
CA LEU A 78 -45.87 1.41 5.47
C LEU A 78 -46.97 2.11 4.67
N ILE A 79 -46.99 1.96 3.34
CA ILE A 79 -48.09 2.44 2.51
C ILE A 79 -49.26 1.47 2.71
N PRO A 80 -50.41 1.90 3.27
CA PRO A 80 -51.59 1.07 3.31
C PRO A 80 -51.95 0.68 1.87
N ILE A 81 -52.08 -0.62 1.59
CA ILE A 81 -52.67 -1.06 0.33
C ILE A 81 -54.10 -0.53 0.36
N GLU A 82 -54.44 0.40 -0.54
CA GLU A 82 -55.80 0.88 -0.69
C GLU A 82 -56.69 -0.32 -1.05
N SER A 83 -57.30 -0.93 -0.03
CA SER A 83 -58.33 -1.93 -0.22
C SER A 83 -59.53 -1.21 -0.82
N ASN A 84 -59.74 -1.39 -2.13
CA ASN A 84 -60.87 -0.88 -2.88
C ASN A 84 -62.20 -1.58 -2.49
N ILE A 85 -62.41 -1.78 -1.20
CA ILE A 85 -63.62 -2.36 -0.63
C ILE A 85 -64.42 -1.20 -0.07
N LYS A 86 -65.57 -0.97 -0.72
CA LYS A 86 -66.61 -0.02 -0.34
C LYS A 86 -67.08 -0.28 1.09
N GLU A 87 -66.36 0.21 2.08
CA GLU A 87 -66.84 0.25 3.45
C GLU A 87 -66.53 1.63 4.02
N LYS A 88 -67.60 2.34 4.35
CA LYS A 88 -67.57 3.64 5.02
C LYS A 88 -66.93 3.44 6.39
N VAL A 89 -65.63 3.69 6.52
CA VAL A 89 -64.95 3.75 7.81
C VAL A 89 -64.53 5.20 8.07
N SER A 90 -65.24 5.86 8.98
CA SER A 90 -65.03 7.25 9.41
C SER A 90 -63.78 7.43 10.30
N SER A 91 -62.68 6.74 10.01
CA SER A 91 -61.45 6.83 10.78
C SER A 91 -60.27 7.12 9.85
N PRO A 92 -59.42 8.12 10.13
CA PRO A 92 -58.19 8.34 9.38
C PRO A 92 -57.37 7.04 9.34
N PRO A 93 -56.65 6.74 8.23
CA PRO A 93 -55.77 5.59 8.17
C PRO A 93 -54.83 5.62 9.38
N ARG A 94 -54.80 4.54 10.17
CA ARG A 94 -53.87 4.44 11.30
C ARG A 94 -52.46 4.46 10.72
N LEU A 95 -51.74 5.56 10.93
CA LEU A 95 -50.32 5.64 10.59
C LEU A 95 -49.60 4.60 11.45
N VAL A 96 -49.16 3.51 10.82
CA VAL A 96 -48.34 2.50 11.49
C VAL A 96 -46.95 3.09 11.65
N ASP A 97 -46.52 3.30 12.89
CA ASP A 97 -45.16 3.76 13.20
C ASP A 97 -44.37 2.61 13.84
N PRO A 98 -43.67 1.78 13.04
CA PRO A 98 -43.03 0.60 13.58
C PRO A 98 -41.80 1.01 14.39
N PRO A 99 -41.55 0.40 15.57
CA PRO A 99 -40.45 0.77 16.45
C PRO A 99 -39.05 0.79 15.79
N ILE A 100 -38.86 0.00 14.72
CA ILE A 100 -37.61 -0.06 13.96
C ILE A 100 -37.35 1.16 13.07
N LYS A 101 -38.37 1.94 12.72
CA LYS A 101 -38.27 3.07 11.79
C LYS A 101 -37.28 4.12 12.27
N HIS A 102 -37.38 4.50 13.54
CA HIS A 102 -36.48 5.50 14.12
C HIS A 102 -35.02 5.05 14.05
N LEU A 103 -34.75 3.78 14.38
CA LEU A 103 -33.41 3.20 14.30
C LEU A 103 -32.87 3.19 12.86
N LEU A 104 -33.69 2.83 11.86
CA LEU A 104 -33.24 2.77 10.47
C LEU A 104 -32.97 4.14 9.86
N HIS A 105 -33.75 5.16 10.22
CA HIS A 105 -33.47 6.54 9.83
C HIS A 105 -32.21 7.06 10.52
N ALA A 106 -32.08 6.91 11.84
CA ALA A 106 -30.89 7.31 12.57
C ALA A 106 -29.62 6.62 12.04
N TRP A 107 -29.71 5.32 11.71
CA TRP A 107 -28.58 4.59 11.14
C TRP A 107 -28.22 5.09 9.74
N HIS A 108 -29.21 5.42 8.91
CA HIS A 108 -28.96 6.02 7.60
C HIS A 108 -28.22 7.36 7.71
N ASP A 109 -28.76 8.29 8.50
CA ASP A 109 -28.23 9.64 8.64
C ASP A 109 -26.79 9.62 9.18
N GLU A 110 -26.54 8.80 10.20
CA GLU A 110 -25.23 8.65 10.79
C GLU A 110 -24.21 8.02 9.82
N LEU A 111 -24.60 7.02 9.03
CA LEU A 111 -23.73 6.42 8.01
C LEU A 111 -23.35 7.42 6.91
N GLU A 112 -24.27 8.30 6.51
CA GLU A 112 -23.98 9.33 5.51
C GLU A 112 -23.00 10.40 6.04
N ARG A 113 -22.99 10.64 7.35
CA ARG A 113 -22.10 11.60 8.02
C ARG A 113 -20.68 11.08 8.27
N LEU A 114 -20.43 9.78 8.13
CA LEU A 114 -19.10 9.20 8.37
C LEU A 114 -18.06 9.75 7.39
N PRO A 115 -16.82 10.05 7.84
CA PRO A 115 -15.74 10.57 7.00
C PRO A 115 -15.07 9.46 6.16
N ILE A 116 -15.86 8.75 5.35
CA ILE A 116 -15.41 7.60 4.55
C ILE A 116 -14.38 8.02 3.52
N GLU A 117 -14.60 9.15 2.83
CA GLU A 117 -13.70 9.63 1.79
C GLU A 117 -12.31 10.01 2.31
N LEU A 118 -12.22 10.50 3.56
CA LEU A 118 -10.92 10.78 4.20
C LEU A 118 -10.14 9.48 4.43
N ALA A 119 -10.80 8.43 4.92
CA ALA A 119 -10.18 7.12 5.11
C ALA A 119 -9.77 6.47 3.78
N LYS A 120 -10.65 6.49 2.77
CA LYS A 120 -10.34 5.99 1.41
C LYS A 120 -9.12 6.69 0.83
N THR A 121 -9.11 8.02 0.88
CA THR A 121 -8.01 8.83 0.36
C THR A 121 -6.71 8.53 1.09
N ALA A 122 -6.74 8.36 2.42
CA ALA A 122 -5.54 8.02 3.19
C ALA A 122 -4.92 6.69 2.75
N ILE A 123 -5.73 5.63 2.58
CA ILE A 123 -5.25 4.32 2.11
C ILE A 123 -4.71 4.43 0.67
N LYS A 124 -5.44 5.10 -0.22
CA LYS A 124 -5.04 5.29 -1.61
C LYS A 124 -3.72 6.05 -1.72
N THR A 125 -3.59 7.18 -1.04
CA THR A 125 -2.35 7.97 -1.01
C THR A 125 -1.18 7.13 -0.51
N PHE A 126 -1.39 6.31 0.53
CA PHE A 126 -0.34 5.41 0.99
C PHE A 126 0.03 4.33 -0.05
N ALA A 127 -0.92 3.80 -0.80
CA ALA A 127 -0.65 2.89 -1.91
C ALA A 127 0.23 3.52 -3.00
N GLU A 128 0.01 4.80 -3.32
CA GLU A 128 0.83 5.55 -4.28
C GLU A 128 2.25 5.81 -3.75
N VAL A 129 2.38 6.05 -2.45
CA VAL A 129 3.69 6.15 -1.79
C VAL A 129 4.48 4.84 -1.92
N ILE A 130 3.85 3.69 -1.66
CA ILE A 130 4.54 2.39 -1.85
C ILE A 130 4.83 2.15 -3.34
N SER A 131 3.94 2.54 -4.25
CA SER A 131 4.18 2.43 -5.70
C SER A 131 5.41 3.23 -6.14
N THR A 132 5.62 4.42 -5.56
CA THR A 132 6.82 5.23 -5.77
C THR A 132 8.07 4.52 -5.27
N ILE A 133 8.01 3.88 -4.10
CA ILE A 133 9.14 3.10 -3.55
C ILE A 133 9.47 1.91 -4.45
N VAL A 134 8.46 1.20 -4.95
CA VAL A 134 8.66 0.08 -5.88
C VAL A 134 9.39 0.54 -7.14
N HIS A 135 9.01 1.68 -7.70
CA HIS A 135 9.67 2.21 -8.89
C HIS A 135 11.15 2.55 -8.64
N LEU A 136 11.45 3.22 -7.52
CA LEU A 136 12.83 3.51 -7.12
C LEU A 136 13.66 2.22 -6.95
N GLN A 137 13.09 1.21 -6.32
CA GLN A 137 13.74 -0.09 -6.13
C GLN A 137 13.97 -0.82 -7.46
N GLU A 138 13.03 -0.74 -8.40
CA GLU A 138 13.15 -1.33 -9.74
C GLU A 138 14.34 -0.72 -10.50
N GLU A 139 14.48 0.61 -10.46
CA GLU A 139 15.62 1.31 -11.06
C GLU A 139 16.96 0.83 -10.46
N GLU A 140 17.05 0.73 -9.13
CA GLU A 140 18.22 0.23 -8.42
C GLU A 140 18.57 -1.21 -8.83
N VAL A 141 17.58 -2.10 -8.84
CA VAL A 141 17.76 -3.51 -9.19
C VAL A 141 18.23 -3.65 -10.65
N ASN A 142 17.72 -2.82 -11.55
CA ASN A 142 18.17 -2.82 -12.95
C ASN A 142 19.61 -2.32 -13.10
N LEU A 143 20.02 -1.31 -12.33
CA LEU A 143 21.43 -0.87 -12.28
C LEU A 143 22.34 -1.98 -11.75
N ARG A 144 21.94 -2.71 -10.70
CA ARG A 144 22.69 -3.85 -10.20
C ARG A 144 22.88 -4.93 -11.27
N ARG A 145 21.79 -5.30 -11.97
CA ARG A 145 21.84 -6.31 -13.04
C ARG A 145 22.82 -5.92 -14.14
N ARG A 146 22.85 -4.64 -14.53
CA ARG A 146 23.83 -4.12 -15.49
C ARG A 146 25.27 -4.23 -14.98
N CYS A 147 25.52 -3.92 -13.71
CA CYS A 147 26.84 -4.11 -13.10
C CYS A 147 27.26 -5.58 -13.15
N ASP A 148 26.34 -6.50 -12.83
CA ASP A 148 26.58 -7.95 -12.86
C ASP A 148 26.87 -8.45 -14.29
N GLU A 149 26.16 -7.92 -15.30
CA GLU A 149 26.39 -8.22 -16.72
C GLU A 149 27.78 -7.76 -17.18
N THR A 150 28.14 -6.49 -16.93
CA THR A 150 29.47 -5.96 -17.25
C THR A 150 30.57 -6.75 -16.52
N ARG A 151 30.34 -7.13 -15.26
CA ARG A 151 31.30 -7.94 -14.49
C ARG A 151 31.48 -9.34 -15.08
N ARG A 152 30.40 -9.99 -15.52
CA ARG A 152 30.46 -11.29 -16.21
C ARG A 152 31.22 -11.19 -17.53
N ASP A 153 30.98 -10.15 -18.32
CA ASP A 153 31.72 -9.91 -19.58
C ASP A 153 33.21 -9.68 -19.31
N LEU A 154 33.54 -8.83 -18.34
CA LEU A 154 34.92 -8.57 -17.91
C LEU A 154 35.63 -9.86 -17.50
N ASN A 155 35.02 -10.68 -16.64
CA ASN A 155 35.59 -11.95 -16.21
C ASN A 155 35.82 -12.91 -17.38
N ARG A 156 34.87 -12.96 -18.33
CA ARG A 156 35.01 -13.75 -19.55
C ARG A 156 36.17 -13.26 -20.41
N LYS A 157 36.31 -11.95 -20.63
CA LYS A 157 37.41 -11.37 -21.42
C LYS A 157 38.77 -11.58 -20.77
N LYS A 158 38.87 -11.47 -19.44
CA LYS A 158 40.08 -11.77 -18.69
C LYS A 158 40.50 -13.24 -18.86
N ALA A 159 39.58 -14.18 -18.68
CA ALA A 159 39.86 -15.60 -18.87
C ALA A 159 40.28 -15.93 -20.32
N GLN A 160 39.63 -15.31 -21.31
CA GLN A 160 40.02 -15.47 -22.73
C GLN A 160 41.40 -14.88 -23.03
N PHE A 161 41.73 -13.74 -22.43
CA PHE A 161 43.04 -13.12 -22.56
C PHE A 161 44.12 -14.00 -21.93
N GLU A 162 43.91 -14.54 -20.73
CA GLU A 162 44.85 -15.44 -20.06
C GLU A 162 45.14 -16.70 -20.90
N ASP A 163 44.11 -17.41 -21.38
CA ASP A 163 44.27 -18.60 -22.23
C ASP A 163 45.01 -18.27 -23.54
N TRP A 164 44.64 -17.17 -24.18
CA TRP A 164 45.31 -16.74 -25.41
C TRP A 164 46.76 -16.33 -25.15
N HIS A 165 47.02 -15.58 -24.08
CA HIS A 165 48.35 -15.07 -23.75
C HIS A 165 49.30 -16.22 -23.40
N GLN A 166 48.81 -17.25 -22.70
CA GLN A 166 49.59 -18.46 -22.44
C GLN A 166 49.98 -19.18 -23.74
N LYS A 167 49.02 -19.45 -24.64
CA LYS A 167 49.29 -20.05 -25.97
C LYS A 167 50.19 -19.18 -26.84
N TYR A 168 50.11 -17.86 -26.68
CA TYR A 168 50.93 -16.90 -27.40
C TYR A 168 52.39 -16.98 -26.95
N LEU A 169 52.63 -17.00 -25.63
CA LEU A 169 53.97 -17.17 -25.05
C LEU A 169 54.59 -18.52 -25.44
N GLU A 170 53.81 -19.60 -25.44
CA GLU A 170 54.25 -20.94 -25.86
C GLU A 170 54.67 -21.01 -27.34
N ARG A 171 54.11 -20.15 -28.20
CA ARG A 171 54.45 -20.07 -29.64
C ARG A 171 55.58 -19.09 -29.94
N GLN A 172 55.79 -18.09 -29.08
CA GLN A 172 56.79 -17.03 -29.25
C GLN A 172 58.21 -17.40 -28.81
N THR A 173 58.45 -18.60 -28.30
CA THR A 173 59.81 -19.09 -28.00
C THR A 173 60.71 -19.25 -29.23
N ALA A 174 60.24 -18.92 -30.45
CA ALA A 174 60.99 -19.08 -31.70
C ALA A 174 61.33 -17.78 -32.46
N GLU A 175 60.59 -16.66 -32.37
CA GLU A 175 60.95 -15.43 -33.10
C GLU A 175 60.15 -14.19 -32.60
N THR A 176 60.88 -13.10 -32.35
CA THR A 176 60.50 -11.68 -32.11
C THR A 176 59.15 -11.37 -31.42
N GLN A 177 59.22 -10.76 -30.23
CA GLN A 177 58.05 -10.28 -29.46
C GLN A 177 57.26 -9.21 -30.23
N ASN A 178 56.10 -9.58 -30.77
CA ASN A 178 55.13 -8.63 -31.31
C ASN A 178 54.23 -8.11 -30.15
N ILE A 179 54.51 -6.90 -29.67
CA ILE A 179 53.93 -6.31 -28.43
C ILE A 179 52.50 -5.77 -28.67
N ASP A 180 52.20 -5.36 -29.91
CA ASP A 180 50.98 -4.65 -30.30
C ASP A 180 49.66 -5.38 -29.98
N PRO A 181 49.48 -6.69 -30.29
CA PRO A 181 48.22 -7.39 -30.03
C PRO A 181 47.95 -7.68 -28.55
N VAL A 182 48.99 -7.67 -27.71
CA VAL A 182 48.88 -7.87 -26.27
C VAL A 182 48.38 -6.59 -25.61
N GLU A 183 48.95 -5.44 -25.98
CA GLU A 183 48.58 -4.14 -25.44
C GLU A 183 47.15 -3.72 -25.84
N ASP A 184 46.72 -4.02 -27.08
CA ASP A 184 45.33 -3.77 -27.50
C ASP A 184 44.29 -4.54 -26.69
N ARG A 185 44.59 -5.80 -26.37
CA ARG A 185 43.68 -6.64 -25.56
C ARG A 185 43.67 -6.23 -24.10
N LYS A 186 44.82 -5.84 -23.55
CA LYS A 186 44.92 -5.25 -22.20
C LYS A 186 44.11 -3.96 -22.12
N ARG A 187 44.24 -3.07 -23.11
CA ARG A 187 43.46 -1.83 -23.20
C ARG A 187 41.95 -2.11 -23.21
N THR A 188 41.50 -3.10 -24.00
CA THR A 188 40.08 -3.49 -24.03
C THR A 188 39.57 -3.97 -22.66
N ILE A 189 40.40 -4.70 -21.90
CA ILE A 189 40.06 -5.14 -20.54
C ILE A 189 40.03 -3.94 -19.60
N GLU A 190 41.02 -3.05 -19.67
CA GLU A 190 41.10 -1.84 -18.85
C GLU A 190 39.90 -0.91 -19.06
N GLU A 191 39.48 -0.69 -20.31
CA GLU A 191 38.28 0.07 -20.66
C GLU A 191 37.01 -0.53 -20.01
N LEU A 192 36.88 -1.86 -20.02
CA LEU A 192 35.77 -2.55 -19.36
C LEU A 192 35.83 -2.45 -17.83
N GLU A 193 37.03 -2.47 -17.24
CA GLU A 193 37.21 -2.27 -15.80
C GLU A 193 36.83 -0.85 -15.38
N ILE A 194 37.23 0.16 -16.14
CA ILE A 194 36.84 1.56 -15.91
C ILE A 194 35.31 1.67 -15.97
N ARG A 195 34.69 1.12 -17.02
CA ARG A 195 33.23 1.12 -17.16
C ARG A 195 32.54 0.45 -15.98
N LEU A 196 33.02 -0.72 -15.55
CA LEU A 196 32.45 -1.42 -14.39
C LEU A 196 32.54 -0.57 -13.11
N ARG A 197 33.68 0.06 -12.84
CA ARG A 197 33.88 0.93 -11.67
C ARG A 197 32.91 2.12 -11.68
N GLU A 198 32.67 2.72 -12.84
CA GLU A 198 31.72 3.82 -13.00
C GLU A 198 30.28 3.37 -12.78
N GLU A 199 29.88 2.23 -13.36
CA GLU A 199 28.55 1.64 -13.18
C GLU A 199 28.29 1.26 -11.71
N GLU A 200 29.25 0.64 -11.03
CA GLU A 200 29.18 0.31 -9.60
C GLU A 200 29.08 1.55 -8.74
N GLY A 201 29.87 2.59 -9.03
CA GLY A 201 29.79 3.87 -8.35
C GLY A 201 28.43 4.54 -8.51
N HIS A 202 27.83 4.46 -9.70
CA HIS A 202 26.48 4.97 -9.97
C HIS A 202 25.41 4.18 -9.20
N HIS A 203 25.48 2.85 -9.24
CA HIS A 203 24.59 1.96 -8.50
C HIS A 203 24.63 2.26 -6.99
N LEU A 204 25.80 2.37 -6.37
CA LEU A 204 25.95 2.64 -4.93
C LEU A 204 25.33 3.99 -4.52
N ARG A 205 25.47 5.03 -5.35
CA ARG A 205 24.82 6.33 -5.12
C ARG A 205 23.31 6.20 -5.20
N HIS A 206 22.81 5.47 -6.20
CA HIS A 206 21.38 5.28 -6.39
C HIS A 206 20.76 4.45 -5.25
N ALA A 207 21.42 3.36 -4.83
CA ALA A 207 20.99 2.53 -3.70
C ALA A 207 20.82 3.35 -2.41
N ARG A 208 21.76 4.27 -2.13
CA ARG A 208 21.64 5.21 -1.01
C ARG A 208 20.40 6.10 -1.15
N GLN A 209 20.20 6.68 -2.33
CA GLN A 209 19.05 7.54 -2.62
C GLN A 209 17.72 6.81 -2.47
N VAL A 210 17.62 5.55 -2.94
CA VAL A 210 16.43 4.71 -2.77
C VAL A 210 16.13 4.52 -1.29
N ARG A 211 17.14 4.20 -0.47
CA ARG A 211 16.96 4.05 0.99
C ARG A 211 16.50 5.32 1.67
N GLU A 212 17.15 6.44 1.40
CA GLU A 212 16.81 7.74 1.99
C GLU A 212 15.38 8.15 1.62
N LYS A 213 15.01 8.09 0.34
CA LYS A 213 13.66 8.43 -0.13
C LYS A 213 12.61 7.49 0.43
N SER A 214 12.86 6.18 0.43
CA SER A 214 11.93 5.18 0.98
C SER A 214 11.66 5.43 2.46
N LEU A 215 12.71 5.67 3.24
CA LEU A 215 12.60 5.95 4.67
C LEU A 215 11.87 7.27 4.93
N ALA A 216 12.18 8.32 4.18
CA ALA A 216 11.52 9.62 4.30
C ALA A 216 10.01 9.52 3.98
N ASN A 217 9.67 8.83 2.90
CA ASN A 217 8.29 8.57 2.50
C ASN A 217 7.52 7.79 3.58
N LEU A 218 8.08 6.68 4.06
CA LEU A 218 7.44 5.87 5.10
C LEU A 218 7.28 6.62 6.43
N ARG A 219 8.32 7.37 6.86
CA ARG A 219 8.25 8.20 8.07
C ARG A 219 7.17 9.28 7.98
N THR A 220 6.98 9.83 6.79
CA THR A 220 5.99 10.89 6.55
C THR A 220 4.57 10.33 6.55
N HIS A 221 4.32 9.29 5.76
CA HIS A 221 2.96 8.87 5.42
C HIS A 221 2.37 7.76 6.30
N LEU A 222 3.19 6.90 6.93
CA LEU A 222 2.67 5.88 7.85
C LEU A 222 1.89 6.47 9.04
N PRO A 223 2.40 7.49 9.77
CA PRO A 223 1.63 8.10 10.86
C PRO A 223 0.31 8.70 10.38
N GLU A 224 0.31 9.34 9.22
CA GLU A 224 -0.89 9.96 8.66
C GLU A 224 -1.96 8.93 8.32
N LEU A 225 -1.55 7.81 7.71
CA LEU A 225 -2.44 6.69 7.42
C LEU A 225 -3.10 6.16 8.70
N PHE A 226 -2.30 5.80 9.71
CA PHE A 226 -2.84 5.21 10.94
C PHE A 226 -3.63 6.21 11.78
N ARG A 227 -3.31 7.50 11.73
CA ARG A 227 -4.15 8.56 12.31
C ARG A 227 -5.54 8.55 11.68
N ASN A 228 -5.61 8.66 10.34
CA ASN A 228 -6.89 8.68 9.62
C ASN A 228 -7.70 7.40 9.88
N MET A 229 -7.06 6.23 9.87
CA MET A 229 -7.75 4.97 10.16
C MET A 229 -8.20 4.84 11.62
N SER A 230 -7.42 5.35 12.57
CA SER A 230 -7.78 5.43 13.98
C SER A 230 -9.00 6.33 14.17
N ASP A 231 -8.97 7.54 13.61
CA ASP A 231 -10.05 8.52 13.73
C ASP A 231 -11.33 7.99 13.08
N PHE A 232 -11.22 7.41 11.87
CA PHE A 232 -12.35 6.78 11.20
C PHE A 232 -12.96 5.63 12.02
N ALA A 233 -12.14 4.74 12.56
CA ALA A 233 -12.60 3.63 13.39
C ALA A 233 -13.24 4.14 14.70
N TYR A 234 -12.75 5.25 15.26
CA TYR A 234 -13.36 5.93 16.40
C TYR A 234 -14.76 6.46 16.04
N PHE A 235 -14.90 7.18 14.94
CA PHE A 235 -16.21 7.68 14.48
C PHE A 235 -17.21 6.54 14.28
N CYS A 236 -16.78 5.44 13.63
CA CYS A 236 -17.63 4.27 13.47
C CYS A 236 -18.02 3.65 14.82
N LYS A 237 -17.06 3.50 15.74
CA LYS A 237 -17.30 2.97 17.09
C LYS A 237 -18.33 3.83 17.82
N ASP A 238 -18.16 5.15 17.83
CA ASP A 238 -19.04 6.07 18.52
C ASP A 238 -20.45 6.05 17.94
N MET A 239 -20.55 6.14 16.61
CA MET A 239 -21.79 6.00 15.86
C MET A 239 -22.57 4.73 16.25
N TYR A 240 -21.93 3.56 16.16
CA TYR A 240 -22.60 2.29 16.48
C TYR A 240 -22.94 2.14 17.97
N ASN A 241 -22.22 2.81 18.88
CA ASN A 241 -22.59 2.87 20.29
C ASN A 241 -23.82 3.76 20.51
N ASN A 242 -23.90 4.90 19.82
CA ASN A 242 -25.06 5.80 19.90
C ASN A 242 -26.31 5.13 19.33
N LEU A 243 -26.21 4.48 18.16
CA LEU A 243 -27.31 3.70 17.59
C LEU A 243 -27.81 2.59 18.53
N ARG A 244 -26.92 1.94 19.28
CA ARG A 244 -27.30 0.94 20.28
C ARG A 244 -28.11 1.55 21.43
N LYS A 245 -27.79 2.78 21.85
CA LYS A 245 -28.56 3.50 22.87
C LYS A 245 -29.93 3.91 22.34
N THR A 246 -29.99 4.42 21.11
CA THR A 246 -31.25 4.76 20.42
C THR A 246 -32.18 3.55 20.32
N ALA A 247 -31.64 2.37 19.97
CA ALA A 247 -32.40 1.13 19.92
C ALA A 247 -32.86 0.60 21.30
N ALA A 248 -32.25 1.05 22.39
CA ALA A 248 -32.66 0.69 23.75
C ALA A 248 -33.77 1.63 24.24
N LEU A 249 -33.64 2.93 23.99
CA LEU A 249 -34.66 3.93 24.33
C LEU A 249 -36.00 3.64 23.63
N SER A 250 -35.97 3.21 22.36
CA SER A 250 -37.20 2.85 21.63
C SER A 250 -37.91 1.60 22.18
N LYS A 251 -37.30 0.85 23.11
CA LYS A 251 -37.92 -0.29 23.78
C LYS A 251 -38.58 0.07 25.10
N ASP A 252 -38.11 1.14 25.75
CA ASP A 252 -38.64 1.59 27.04
C ASP A 252 -39.87 2.53 26.87
N GLU A 253 -40.13 2.99 25.64
CA GLU A 253 -41.28 3.84 25.25
C GLU A 253 -42.51 3.06 24.75
N VAL A 254 -42.47 1.71 24.74
CA VAL A 254 -43.55 0.80 24.32
C VAL A 254 -44.05 -0.01 25.52
#